data_AF-A0A0Q4TGN8-F1
#
_entry.id   AF-A0A0Q4TGN8-F1
#
_cell.length_a   1.000
_cell.length_b   1.000
_cell.length_c   1.000
_cell.angle_alpha   90.00
_cell.angle_beta   90.00
_cell.angle_gamma   90.00
#
_symmetry.space_group_name_H-M   'P 1'
#
loop_
_entity.id
_entity.type
_entity.pdbx_description
1 polymer ?
#
loop_
_entity_poly.entity_id
_entity_poly.type
_entity_poly.pdbx_seq_one_letter_code
_entity_poly.pdbx_strand_id
1 'polypeptide(L)'
;MFGNALSGWHLIIILAIVLLLFGAPKLPALAKSIAQSMRIFKNEVNSDKKESSVDDDFDDRPVRRSDDSTARYTDGSTARRSDDGYSSPNRDVPPKS
;
A
#
# COMPACT_ATOMS: atom_id res chain seq x y z
N MET A 1 -16.63 -44.93 8.91
CA MET A 1 -17.49 -44.10 9.77
C MET A 1 -16.68 -42.95 10.40
N PHE A 2 -16.04 -42.09 9.61
CA PHE A 2 -15.15 -41.02 10.11
C PHE A 2 -15.30 -39.67 9.36
N GLY A 3 -16.37 -39.49 8.57
CA GLY A 3 -16.53 -38.32 7.69
C GLY A 3 -16.87 -37.00 8.40
N ASN A 4 -17.09 -37.03 9.72
CA ASN A 4 -17.59 -35.89 10.48
C ASN A 4 -16.55 -35.32 11.45
N ALA A 5 -15.38 -35.95 11.58
CA ALA A 5 -14.34 -35.56 12.55
C ALA A 5 -13.62 -34.25 12.17
N LEU A 6 -13.78 -33.79 10.94
CA LEU A 6 -13.26 -32.51 10.44
C LEU A 6 -14.39 -31.64 9.87
N SER A 7 -15.61 -31.79 10.41
CA SER A 7 -16.70 -30.88 10.08
C SER A 7 -16.22 -29.46 10.44
N GLY A 8 -16.07 -28.61 9.42
CA GLY A 8 -15.53 -27.24 9.52
C GLY A 8 -16.22 -26.36 10.58
N TRP A 9 -17.35 -26.84 11.10
CA TRP A 9 -17.98 -26.32 12.31
C TRP A 9 -17.03 -26.20 13.52
N HIS A 10 -16.11 -27.16 13.71
CA HIS A 10 -15.14 -27.10 14.81
C HIS A 10 -14.13 -25.95 14.64
N LEU A 11 -13.71 -25.67 13.40
CA LEU A 11 -12.83 -24.56 13.11
C LEU A 11 -13.47 -23.22 13.49
N ILE A 12 -14.78 -23.07 13.20
CA ILE A 12 -15.55 -21.87 13.59
C ILE A 12 -15.62 -21.73 15.12
N ILE A 13 -15.84 -22.83 15.85
CA ILE A 13 -15.86 -22.82 17.32
C ILE A 13 -14.51 -22.42 17.90
N ILE A 14 -13.41 -22.97 17.38
CA ILE A 14 -12.06 -22.62 17.83
C ILE A 14 -11.78 -21.14 17.54
N LEU A 15 -12.13 -20.66 16.33
CA LEU A 15 -12.00 -19.26 15.95
C LEU A 15 -12.81 -18.35 16.89
N ALA A 16 -14.02 -18.75 17.26
CA ALA A 16 -14.87 -18.01 18.19
C ALA A 16 -14.24 -17.91 19.60
N ILE A 17 -13.66 -19.01 20.11
CA ILE A 17 -12.95 -18.99 21.41
C ILE A 17 -11.74 -18.06 21.34
N VAL A 18 -10.93 -18.15 20.28
CA VAL A 18 -9.77 -17.27 20.09
C VAL A 18 -10.21 -15.80 19.99
N LEU A 19 -11.30 -15.50 19.29
CA LEU A 19 -11.87 -14.15 19.23
C LEU A 19 -12.37 -13.65 20.59
N LEU A 20 -12.90 -14.53 21.45
CA LEU A 20 -13.28 -14.15 22.82
C LEU A 20 -12.04 -13.82 23.68
N LEU A 21 -10.98 -14.61 23.57
CA LEU A 21 -9.77 -14.45 24.38
C LEU A 21 -8.90 -13.28 23.92
N PHE A 22 -8.72 -13.15 22.60
CA PHE A 22 -7.84 -12.14 22.00
C PHE A 22 -8.59 -10.88 21.57
N GLY A 23 -9.90 -10.96 21.34
CA GLY A 23 -10.72 -9.87 20.81
C GLY A 23 -10.62 -9.72 19.28
N ALA A 24 -11.70 -9.23 18.67
CA ALA A 24 -11.78 -8.96 17.23
C ALA A 24 -10.64 -8.10 16.64
N PRO A 25 -10.10 -7.05 17.29
CA PRO A 25 -9.07 -6.21 16.68
C PRO A 25 -7.64 -6.80 16.77
N LYS A 26 -7.39 -7.81 17.61
CA LYS A 26 -6.03 -8.35 17.82
C LYS A 26 -5.64 -9.43 16.82
N LEU A 27 -6.60 -10.25 16.36
CA LEU A 27 -6.37 -11.23 15.30
C LEU A 27 -5.89 -10.62 13.96
N PRO A 28 -6.52 -9.56 13.41
CA PRO A 28 -6.05 -8.97 12.15
C PRO A 28 -4.67 -8.33 12.28
N ALA A 29 -4.35 -7.77 13.46
CA ALA A 29 -3.03 -7.21 13.73
C ALA A 29 -1.91 -8.28 13.72
N LEU A 30 -2.15 -9.41 14.40
CA LEU A 30 -1.21 -10.55 14.44
C LEU A 30 -1.09 -11.25 13.08
N ALA A 31 -2.21 -11.41 12.37
CA ALA A 31 -2.22 -11.97 11.02
C ALA A 31 -1.39 -11.10 10.07
N LYS A 32 -1.50 -9.76 10.17
CA LYS A 32 -0.72 -8.83 9.34
C LYS A 32 0.79 -8.97 9.58
N SER A 33 1.24 -9.08 10.84
CA SER A 33 2.67 -9.26 11.14
C SER A 33 3.21 -10.62 10.66
N ILE A 34 2.44 -11.70 10.80
CA ILE A 34 2.82 -13.04 10.31
C ILE A 34 2.81 -13.10 8.79
N ALA A 35 1.82 -12.48 8.13
CA ALA A 35 1.74 -12.42 6.68
C ALA A 35 2.95 -11.69 6.07
N GLN A 36 3.39 -10.59 6.70
CA GLN A 36 4.59 -9.87 6.28
C GLN A 36 5.86 -10.72 6.40
N SER A 37 6.06 -11.46 7.51
CA SER A 37 7.24 -12.35 7.65
C SER A 37 7.19 -13.52 6.65
N MET A 38 5.99 -14.05 6.38
CA MET A 38 5.80 -15.14 5.43
C MET A 38 6.02 -14.70 3.99
N ARG A 39 5.72 -13.45 3.62
CA ARG A 39 6.00 -12.89 2.28
C ARG A 39 7.51 -12.82 2.02
N ILE A 40 8.29 -12.36 3.00
CA ILE A 40 9.75 -12.29 2.90
C ILE A 40 10.32 -13.70 2.74
N PHE A 41 9.93 -14.63 3.61
CA PHE A 41 10.36 -16.02 3.54
C PHE A 41 9.96 -16.71 2.22
N LYS A 42 8.73 -16.47 1.73
CA LYS A 42 8.25 -17.00 0.44
C LYS A 42 9.06 -16.42 -0.72
N ASN A 43 9.40 -15.14 -0.70
CA ASN A 43 10.18 -14.48 -1.74
C ASN A 43 11.63 -14.99 -1.80
N GLU A 44 12.27 -15.17 -0.65
CA GLU A 44 13.62 -15.77 -0.59
C GLU A 44 13.59 -17.22 -1.08
N VAL A 45 12.68 -18.05 -0.55
CA VAL A 45 12.56 -19.47 -0.93
C VAL A 45 12.13 -19.68 -2.38
N ASN A 46 11.30 -18.81 -2.93
CA ASN A 46 10.91 -18.88 -4.33
C ASN A 46 12.02 -18.37 -5.25
N SER A 47 12.88 -17.44 -4.81
CA SER A 47 13.98 -16.95 -5.65
C SER A 47 14.98 -18.08 -5.96
N ASP A 48 15.17 -19.02 -5.05
CA ASP A 48 15.98 -20.22 -5.27
C ASP A 48 15.28 -21.25 -6.18
N LYS A 49 13.95 -21.21 -6.31
CA LYS A 49 13.15 -22.10 -7.17
C LYS A 49 12.81 -21.48 -8.54
N LYS A 50 12.88 -20.15 -8.67
CA LYS A 50 12.48 -19.38 -9.86
C LYS A 50 13.53 -19.38 -10.99
N GLU A 51 14.53 -20.25 -10.94
CA GLU A 51 15.27 -20.63 -12.14
C GLU A 51 14.40 -21.50 -13.09
N SER A 52 13.22 -21.99 -12.66
CA SER A 52 12.44 -22.94 -13.50
C SER A 52 10.92 -22.77 -13.61
N SER A 53 10.25 -21.75 -13.05
CA SER A 53 8.82 -21.56 -13.36
C SER A 53 8.28 -20.15 -13.12
N VAL A 54 7.41 -19.76 -14.06
CA VAL A 54 6.75 -18.48 -14.28
C VAL A 54 5.49 -18.40 -13.40
N ASP A 55 5.33 -17.22 -12.79
CA ASP A 55 4.10 -16.56 -12.28
C ASP A 55 3.16 -17.28 -11.30
N ASP A 56 3.08 -16.72 -10.09
CA ASP A 56 1.86 -16.67 -9.28
C ASP A 56 1.78 -15.27 -8.62
N ASP A 57 1.37 -14.28 -9.42
CA ASP A 57 0.98 -12.93 -8.97
C ASP A 57 -0.47 -13.01 -8.45
N PHE A 58 -0.63 -13.48 -7.22
CA PHE A 58 -1.88 -13.23 -6.49
C PHE A 58 -1.84 -11.80 -5.95
N ASP A 59 -2.33 -10.89 -6.80
CA ASP A 59 -3.07 -9.66 -6.48
C ASP A 59 -2.96 -9.15 -5.03
N ASP A 60 -1.97 -8.28 -4.82
CA ASP A 60 -1.97 -7.28 -3.75
C ASP A 60 -1.76 -5.90 -4.37
N ARG A 61 -2.58 -5.60 -5.40
CA ARG A 61 -2.73 -4.22 -5.87
C ARG A 61 -3.64 -3.51 -4.87
N PRO A 62 -3.16 -2.50 -4.11
CA PRO A 62 -4.07 -1.66 -3.35
C PRO A 62 -5.01 -1.00 -4.37
N VAL A 63 -6.28 -1.38 -4.33
CA VAL A 63 -7.36 -0.70 -5.04
C VAL A 63 -7.18 0.78 -4.71
N ARG A 64 -6.88 1.54 -5.77
CA ARG A 64 -6.72 3.00 -5.71
C ARG A 64 -7.86 3.56 -4.87
N ARG A 65 -7.50 4.26 -3.79
CA ARG A 65 -8.40 5.13 -3.04
C ARG A 65 -8.80 6.26 -3.99
N SER A 66 -9.82 6.00 -4.79
CA SER A 66 -10.52 6.94 -5.65
C SER A 66 -11.56 7.69 -4.82
N ASP A 67 -11.13 8.37 -3.75
CA ASP A 67 -11.99 9.20 -2.90
C ASP A 67 -11.18 10.40 -2.40
N ASP A 68 -10.81 11.31 -3.30
CA ASP A 68 -10.66 12.75 -3.00
C ASP A 68 -10.64 13.60 -4.29
N SER A 69 -11.60 13.36 -5.21
CA SER A 69 -11.70 14.11 -6.47
C SER A 69 -13.02 14.86 -6.66
N THR A 70 -13.85 15.01 -5.62
CA THR A 70 -15.19 15.61 -5.78
C THR A 70 -15.60 16.64 -4.72
N ALA A 71 -14.66 17.20 -3.94
CA ALA A 71 -15.00 18.29 -3.02
C ALA A 71 -13.91 19.36 -2.90
N ARG A 72 -13.78 20.19 -3.95
CA ARG A 72 -13.55 21.67 -3.91
C ARG A 72 -13.12 22.19 -5.28
N TYR A 73 -13.97 21.95 -6.28
CA TYR A 73 -14.15 22.88 -7.37
C TYR A 73 -15.06 23.98 -6.84
N THR A 74 -14.45 25.07 -6.34
CA THR A 74 -14.97 26.43 -6.13
C THR A 74 -14.20 27.04 -4.95
N ASP A 75 -13.18 27.85 -5.23
CA ASP A 75 -13.03 29.17 -4.62
C ASP A 75 -11.89 29.92 -5.31
N GLY A 76 -12.07 31.24 -5.45
CA GLY A 76 -11.46 32.05 -6.48
C GLY A 76 -9.94 32.22 -6.42
N SER A 77 -9.34 32.49 -7.59
CA SER A 77 -8.14 33.30 -7.77
C SER A 77 -7.84 33.50 -9.26
N THR A 78 -8.73 34.21 -9.96
CA THR A 78 -8.54 34.77 -11.31
C THR A 78 -7.56 35.95 -11.34
N ALA A 79 -6.46 35.91 -10.56
CA ALA A 79 -5.58 37.07 -10.41
C ALA A 79 -4.09 36.71 -10.30
N ARG A 80 -3.56 35.88 -11.21
CA ARG A 80 -2.12 35.91 -11.54
C ARG A 80 -1.96 36.37 -12.96
N ARG A 81 -2.08 37.69 -13.08
CA ARG A 81 -1.77 38.54 -14.22
C ARG A 81 -0.33 38.26 -14.64
N SER A 82 -0.20 37.69 -15.83
CA SER A 82 1.00 37.66 -16.63
C SER A 82 1.39 39.09 -16.98
N ASP A 83 2.39 39.66 -16.30
CA ASP A 83 3.15 40.84 -16.73
C ASP A 83 4.09 41.19 -15.59
N ASP A 84 5.37 40.84 -15.71
CA ASP A 84 6.46 41.62 -15.13
C ASP A 84 7.72 41.27 -15.91
N GLY A 85 8.03 42.15 -16.87
CA GLY A 85 9.19 42.08 -17.73
C GLY A 85 10.48 42.11 -16.95
N TYR A 86 11.26 41.05 -17.07
CA TYR A 86 12.70 41.11 -16.87
C TYR A 86 13.34 41.82 -18.07
N SER A 87 13.30 43.15 -18.05
CA SER A 87 14.24 43.96 -18.82
C SER A 87 15.61 43.89 -18.15
N SER A 88 16.58 43.23 -18.79
CA SER A 88 18.00 43.28 -18.43
C SER A 88 18.59 44.67 -18.73
N PRO A 89 19.17 45.38 -17.74
CA PRO A 89 20.06 46.50 -17.99
C PRO A 89 21.50 46.05 -17.77
N ASN A 90 22.23 46.00 -18.87
CA ASN A 90 23.67 45.87 -19.02
C ASN A 90 24.52 46.42 -17.85
N ARG A 91 25.49 45.63 -17.36
CA ARG A 91 26.77 46.15 -16.82
C ARG A 91 27.92 45.21 -17.17
N ASP A 92 28.47 45.46 -18.35
CA ASP A 92 29.87 45.23 -18.68
C ASP A 92 30.76 45.66 -17.49
N VAL A 93 31.35 44.69 -16.79
CA VAL A 93 32.34 44.94 -15.74
C VAL A 93 33.72 44.85 -16.39
N PRO A 94 34.50 45.95 -16.48
CA PRO A 94 35.84 45.87 -17.07
C PRO A 94 36.78 45.03 -16.18
N PRO A 95 37.69 44.22 -16.75
CA PRO A 95 38.69 43.50 -15.98
C PRO A 95 39.70 44.50 -15.37
N LYS A 96 39.95 44.37 -14.07
CA LYS A 96 41.06 45.08 -13.42
C LYS A 96 42.36 44.30 -13.64
N SER A 97 43.35 45.06 -14.10
CA SER A 97 44.81 44.91 -14.12
C SER A 97 45.41 43.66 -13.50
#